data_AF-A0A956YFM3-F1
#
_entry.id   AF-A0A956YFM3-F1
#
_cell.length_a   1.000
_cell.length_b   1.000
_cell.length_c   1.000
_cell.angle_alpha   90.00
_cell.angle_beta   90.00
_cell.angle_gamma   90.00
#
_symmetry.space_group_name_H-M   'P 1'
#
loop_
_entity.id
_entity.type
_entity.pdbx_description
1 polymer ?
#
loop_
_entity_poly.entity_id
_entity_poly.type
_entity_poly.pdbx_seq_one_letter_code
_entity_poly.pdbx_strand_id
1 'polypeptide(L)'
;MAPDVLLRKLSYLRQLLHDLTPYKDATFDEVEAEHYKLERLMELLVMAASDILHHLLAERGITAVSYKSAFQLAAKEGMLPAELSDRLQNAASMRNVLV
;
A
#
# COMPACT_ATOMS: atom_id res chain seq x y z
N MET A 1 -1.77 14.57 11.08
CA MET A 1 -0.79 14.59 9.97
C MET A 1 -0.97 15.95 9.38
N ALA A 2 0.10 16.69 9.10
CA ALA A 2 -0.09 17.95 8.40
C ALA A 2 -0.69 17.66 7.01
N PRO A 3 -1.72 18.41 6.55
CA PRO A 3 -2.43 18.10 5.30
C PRO A 3 -1.52 18.01 4.06
N ASP A 4 -0.46 18.80 4.03
CA ASP A 4 0.58 18.79 2.99
C ASP A 4 1.34 17.46 2.94
N VAL A 5 1.66 16.88 4.11
CA VAL A 5 2.33 15.57 4.20
C VAL A 5 1.43 14.46 3.68
N LEU A 6 0.13 14.49 4.01
CA LEU A 6 -0.85 13.53 3.50
C LEU A 6 -0.96 13.64 1.98
N LEU A 7 -1.10 14.86 1.46
CA LEU A 7 -1.19 15.12 0.02
C LEU A 7 0.05 14.61 -0.72
N ARG A 8 1.25 14.82 -0.17
CA ARG A 8 2.49 14.30 -0.74
C ARG A 8 2.50 12.76 -0.80
N LYS A 9 2.10 12.08 0.28
CA LYS A 9 2.03 10.61 0.31
C LYS A 9 0.99 10.06 -0.67
N LEU A 10 -0.17 10.70 -0.81
CA LEU A 10 -1.20 10.34 -1.79
C LEU A 10 -0.74 10.58 -3.24
N SER A 11 -0.04 11.68 -3.50
CA SER A 11 0.57 11.95 -4.81
C SER A 11 1.62 10.90 -5.16
N TYR A 12 2.43 10.48 -4.20
CA TYR A 12 3.40 9.42 -4.38
C TYR A 12 2.73 8.06 -4.71
N LEU A 13 1.68 7.68 -3.98
CA LEU A 13 0.88 6.49 -4.31
C LEU A 13 0.33 6.54 -5.74
N ARG A 14 -0.18 7.70 -6.15
CA ARG A 14 -0.69 7.89 -7.51
C ARG A 14 0.41 7.73 -8.56
N GLN A 15 1.61 8.23 -8.30
CA GLN A 15 2.76 8.05 -9.18
C GLN A 15 3.13 6.56 -9.31
N LEU A 16 3.22 5.82 -8.20
CA LEU A 16 3.51 4.39 -8.25
C LEU A 16 2.48 3.59 -9.04
N LEU A 17 1.18 3.92 -8.89
CA LEU A 17 0.12 3.34 -9.71
C LEU A 17 0.26 3.71 -11.19
N HIS A 18 0.68 4.95 -11.48
CA HIS A 18 0.94 5.38 -12.84
C HIS A 18 2.10 4.59 -13.47
N ASP A 19 3.17 4.36 -12.71
CA ASP A 19 4.35 3.60 -13.17
C ASP A 19 4.03 2.12 -13.46
N LEU A 20 2.95 1.57 -12.89
CA LEU A 20 2.41 0.24 -13.23
C LEU A 20 1.54 0.22 -14.49
N THR A 21 1.07 1.37 -14.98
CA THR A 21 0.16 1.45 -16.14
C THR A 21 0.68 0.75 -17.39
N PRO A 22 1.97 0.86 -17.76
CA PRO A 22 2.51 0.18 -18.95
C PRO A 22 2.38 -1.35 -18.90
N TYR A 23 2.28 -1.93 -17.70
CA TYR A 23 2.24 -3.37 -17.48
C TYR A 23 0.83 -3.94 -17.38
N LYS A 24 -0.21 -3.11 -17.54
CA LYS A 24 -1.61 -3.52 -17.38
C LYS A 24 -2.01 -4.67 -18.31
N ASP A 25 -1.53 -4.62 -19.54
CA ASP A 25 -1.84 -5.59 -20.60
C ASP A 25 -0.58 -6.36 -21.04
N ALA A 26 0.46 -6.35 -20.21
CA ALA A 26 1.73 -7.04 -20.49
C ALA A 26 1.57 -8.56 -20.45
N THR A 27 2.33 -9.22 -21.30
CA THR A 27 2.50 -10.68 -21.29
C THR A 27 3.32 -11.12 -20.07
N PHE A 28 3.26 -12.42 -19.78
CA PHE A 28 4.07 -12.99 -18.70
C PHE A 28 5.57 -12.73 -18.91
N ASP A 29 6.07 -12.92 -20.14
CA ASP A 29 7.49 -12.73 -20.47
C ASP A 29 7.94 -11.27 -20.26
N GLU A 30 7.08 -10.30 -20.57
CA GLU A 30 7.34 -8.87 -20.32
C GLU A 30 7.35 -8.53 -18.82
N VAL A 31 6.48 -9.17 -18.03
CA VAL A 31 6.46 -9.05 -16.57
C VAL A 31 7.69 -9.71 -15.95
N GLU A 32 8.08 -10.89 -16.43
CA GLU A 32 9.25 -11.63 -15.96
C GLU A 32 10.55 -10.88 -16.27
N ALA A 33 10.66 -10.26 -17.44
CA ALA A 33 11.82 -9.44 -17.81
C ALA A 33 12.04 -8.25 -16.86
N GLU A 34 10.97 -7.71 -16.28
CA GLU A 34 10.98 -6.51 -15.42
C GLU A 34 10.59 -6.83 -13.96
N HIS A 35 10.65 -8.10 -13.54
CA HIS A 35 10.08 -8.57 -12.27
C HIS A 35 10.58 -7.76 -11.06
N TYR A 36 11.89 -7.51 -10.92
CA TYR A 36 12.43 -6.73 -9.81
C TYR A 36 11.83 -5.32 -9.70
N LYS A 37 11.57 -4.67 -10.83
CA LYS A 37 10.95 -3.34 -10.86
C LYS A 37 9.50 -3.41 -10.39
N LEU A 38 8.76 -4.41 -10.86
CA LEU A 38 7.36 -4.62 -10.49
C LEU A 38 7.21 -4.99 -9.01
N GLU A 39 8.04 -5.90 -8.51
CA GLU A 39 8.11 -6.26 -7.10
C GLU A 39 8.40 -5.04 -6.24
N ARG A 40 9.35 -4.20 -6.64
CA ARG A 40 9.67 -2.96 -5.93
C ARG A 40 8.51 -1.96 -5.94
N LEU A 41 7.82 -1.78 -7.07
CA LEU A 41 6.63 -0.93 -7.14
C LEU A 41 5.52 -1.43 -6.21
N MET A 42 5.29 -2.75 -6.17
CA MET A 42 4.31 -3.36 -5.27
C MET A 42 4.68 -3.19 -3.80
N GLU A 43 5.95 -3.37 -3.42
CA GLU A 43 6.44 -3.10 -2.07
C GLU A 43 6.18 -1.64 -1.67
N LEU A 44 6.57 -0.69 -2.52
CA LEU A 44 6.44 0.74 -2.25
C LEU A 44 4.97 1.16 -2.10
N LEU A 45 4.05 0.58 -2.88
CA LEU A 45 2.62 0.83 -2.75
C LEU A 45 2.09 0.41 -1.38
N VAL A 46 2.41 -0.81 -0.94
CA VAL A 46 2.00 -1.34 0.36
C VAL A 46 2.57 -0.49 1.49
N MET A 47 3.86 -0.15 1.43
CA MET A 47 4.53 0.64 2.46
C MET A 47 3.93 2.04 2.54
N ALA A 48 3.78 2.75 1.42
CA ALA A 48 3.25 4.11 1.42
C ALA A 48 1.80 4.17 1.90
N ALA A 49 0.96 3.20 1.50
CA ALA A 49 -0.42 3.12 1.99
C ALA A 49 -0.47 2.81 3.49
N SER A 50 0.35 1.86 3.95
CA SER A 50 0.41 1.49 5.36
C SER A 50 0.94 2.63 6.23
N ASP A 51 1.94 3.39 5.78
CA ASP A 51 2.47 4.56 6.49
C ASP A 51 1.40 5.62 6.76
N ILE A 52 0.55 5.89 5.77
CA ILE A 52 -0.58 6.81 5.93
C ILE A 52 -1.48 6.31 7.07
N LEU A 53 -1.82 5.02 7.06
CA LEU A 53 -2.70 4.43 8.07
C LEU A 53 -2.05 4.41 9.46
N HIS A 54 -0.77 4.04 9.59
CA HIS A 54 -0.06 4.06 10.87
C HIS A 54 -0.14 5.44 11.50
N HIS A 55 0.12 6.47 10.70
CA HIS A 55 0.10 7.84 11.18
C HIS A 55 -1.31 8.30 11.57
N LEU A 56 -2.33 8.01 10.73
CA LEU A 56 -3.73 8.34 11.04
C LEU A 56 -4.28 7.59 12.26
N LEU A 57 -3.88 6.33 12.45
CA LEU A 57 -4.24 5.53 13.63
C LEU A 57 -3.54 6.06 14.88
N ALA A 58 -2.26 6.43 14.78
CA ALA A 58 -1.51 7.00 15.90
C ALA A 58 -2.12 8.31 16.42
N GLU A 59 -2.68 9.15 15.53
CA GLU A 59 -3.44 10.34 15.93
C GLU A 59 -4.70 10.03 16.76
N ARG A 60 -5.23 8.82 16.64
CA ARG A 60 -6.34 8.31 17.45
C ARG A 60 -5.87 7.53 18.68
N GLY A 61 -4.57 7.51 18.97
CA GLY A 61 -3.99 6.73 20.06
C GLY A 61 -3.95 5.22 19.77
N ILE A 62 -4.08 4.81 18.51
CA ILE A 62 -4.08 3.40 18.09
C ILE A 62 -2.76 3.06 17.42
N THR A 63 -2.06 2.06 17.94
CA THR A 63 -0.79 1.60 17.38
C THR A 63 -0.99 0.29 16.62
N ALA A 64 -0.74 0.30 15.32
CA ALA A 64 -0.61 -0.91 14.52
C ALA A 64 0.79 -1.53 14.71
N VAL A 65 0.86 -2.85 14.79
CA VAL A 65 2.10 -3.61 15.06
C VAL A 65 2.73 -4.20 13.79
N SER A 66 2.04 -4.06 12.66
CA SER A 66 2.45 -4.55 11.35
C SER A 66 1.65 -3.86 10.24
N TYR A 67 2.15 -3.91 9.01
CA TYR A 67 1.44 -3.42 7.83
C TYR A 67 0.03 -4.02 7.70
N LYS A 68 -0.09 -5.34 7.87
CA LYS A 68 -1.39 -6.03 7.86
C LYS A 68 -2.34 -5.48 8.93
N SER A 69 -1.85 -5.33 10.16
CA SER A 69 -2.68 -4.81 11.25
C SER A 69 -3.13 -3.37 11.04
N ALA A 70 -2.35 -2.54 10.32
CA ALA A 70 -2.75 -1.17 10.02
C ALA A 70 -3.99 -1.11 9.12
N PHE A 71 -4.04 -1.93 8.07
CA PHE A 71 -5.23 -2.04 7.22
C PHE A 71 -6.43 -2.60 8.00
N GLN A 72 -6.20 -3.61 8.84
CA GLN A 72 -7.26 -4.21 9.68
C GLN A 72 -7.86 -3.19 10.66
N LEU A 73 -7.00 -2.45 11.39
CA LEU A 73 -7.45 -1.44 12.36
C LEU A 73 -8.13 -0.27 11.66
N ALA A 74 -7.63 0.18 10.51
CA ALA A 74 -8.25 1.24 9.73
C ALA A 74 -9.69 0.91 9.31
N ALA A 75 -9.99 -0.37 8.97
CA ALA A 75 -11.37 -0.79 8.70
C ALA A 75 -12.25 -0.77 9.94
N LYS A 76 -11.74 -1.27 11.09
CA LYS A 76 -12.46 -1.23 12.38
C LYS A 76 -12.81 0.21 12.79
N GLU A 77 -11.91 1.14 12.48
CA GLU A 77 -12.04 2.58 12.74
C GLU A 77 -12.87 3.35 11.69
N GLY A 78 -13.47 2.63 10.73
CA GLY A 78 -14.30 3.21 9.68
C GLY A 78 -13.55 4.06 8.65
N MET A 79 -12.22 3.97 8.60
CA MET A 79 -11.40 4.72 7.63
C MET A 79 -11.39 4.08 6.24
N LEU A 80 -11.61 2.76 6.16
CA LEU A 80 -11.61 1.98 4.94
C LEU A 80 -12.81 1.03 4.91
N PRO A 81 -13.40 0.75 3.73
CA PRO A 81 -14.31 -0.37 3.58
C PRO A 81 -13.63 -1.69 3.96
N ALA A 82 -14.37 -2.59 4.63
CA ALA A 82 -13.85 -3.88 5.08
C ALA A 82 -13.28 -4.72 3.92
N GLU A 83 -14.00 -4.78 2.79
CA GLU A 83 -13.56 -5.51 1.60
C GLU A 83 -12.22 -4.98 1.05
N LEU A 84 -12.05 -3.66 1.02
CA LEU A 84 -10.79 -3.05 0.58
C LEU A 84 -9.65 -3.37 1.56
N SER A 85 -9.94 -3.32 2.86
CA SER A 85 -8.96 -3.70 3.88
C SER A 85 -8.52 -5.15 3.72
N ASP A 86 -9.42 -6.09 3.50
CA ASP A 86 -9.07 -7.51 3.33
C ASP A 86 -8.14 -7.73 2.12
N ARG A 87 -8.42 -7.04 1.00
CA ARG A 87 -7.55 -7.08 -0.19
C ARG A 87 -6.16 -6.49 0.09
N LEU A 88 -6.10 -5.36 0.80
CA LEU A 88 -4.83 -4.70 1.15
C LEU A 88 -4.03 -5.47 2.21
N GLN A 89 -4.70 -6.17 3.12
CA GLN A 89 -4.05 -7.10 4.07
C GLN A 89 -3.37 -8.26 3.35
N ASN A 90 -3.99 -8.80 2.30
CA ASN A 90 -3.38 -9.82 1.45
C ASN A 90 -2.18 -9.26 0.68
N ALA A 91 -2.31 -8.08 0.08
CA ALA A 91 -1.19 -7.39 -0.58
C ALA A 91 -0.03 -7.10 0.40
N ALA A 92 -0.33 -6.75 1.65
CA ALA A 92 0.69 -6.53 2.68
C ALA A 92 1.45 -7.81 3.04
N SER A 93 0.80 -8.97 2.90
CA SER A 93 1.43 -10.28 3.16
C SER A 93 2.36 -10.68 2.02
N MET A 94 2.04 -10.30 0.77
CA MET A 94 2.92 -10.48 -0.39
C MET A 94 4.27 -9.79 -0.20
N ARG A 95 4.30 -8.60 0.43
CA ARG A 95 5.56 -7.89 0.70
C ARG A 95 6.56 -8.74 1.49
N ASN A 96 6.10 -9.61 2.40
CA ASN A 96 7.00 -10.50 3.17
C ASN A 96 7.59 -11.64 2.32
N VAL A 97 7.05 -11.90 1.14
CA VAL A 97 7.57 -12.87 0.19
C VAL A 97 8.56 -12.23 -0.78
N LEU A 98 8.37 -10.93 -1.08
CA LEU A 98 9.21 -10.13 -1.98
C LEU A 98 10.52 -9.63 -1.36
N VAL A 99 10.68 -9.76 -0.04
CA VAL A 99 11.83 -9.24 0.73
C VAL A 99 12.49 -10.37 1.51
#